data_AF-A0A965XZW3-F1
#
_entry.id   AF-A0A965XZW3-F1
#
_cell.length_a   1.000
_cell.length_b   1.000
_cell.length_c   1.000
_cell.angle_alpha   90.00
_cell.angle_beta   90.00
_cell.angle_gamma   90.00
#
_symmetry.space_group_name_H-M   'P 1'
#
loop_
_entity.id
_entity.type
_entity.pdbx_description
1 polymer ?
#
loop_
_entity_poly.entity_id
_entity_poly.type
_entity_poly.pdbx_seq_one_letter_code
_entity_poly.pdbx_strand_id
1 'polypeptide(L)'
;NRRHLIRETWQDRTDQQSNDVFHSDTVEEKIALVSRFGVTIYFPRPSDQEYLDIVRGLAARYPDMIIPEEELLEKAKKWGQWHGRISGRRAHQFINDLRGQEDEAE
;
A
#
# COMPACT_ATOMS: atom_id res chain seq x y z
N ASN A 1 10.14 -0.59 -1.82
CA ASN A 1 10.50 -2.03 -1.78
C ASN A 1 11.48 -2.31 -2.92
N ARG A 2 12.79 -2.18 -2.67
CA ARG A 2 13.85 -2.22 -3.71
C ARG A 2 14.25 -3.64 -4.12
N ARG A 3 14.01 -4.63 -3.24
CA ARG A 3 14.39 -6.02 -3.44
C ARG A 3 13.49 -6.79 -4.42
N HIS A 4 12.30 -6.28 -4.74
CA HIS A 4 11.30 -7.02 -5.52
C HIS A 4 11.13 -6.50 -6.96
N LEU A 5 11.95 -5.52 -7.39
CA LEU A 5 11.88 -4.98 -8.76
C LEU A 5 12.68 -5.81 -9.77
N ILE A 6 13.54 -6.72 -9.28
CA ILE A 6 14.38 -7.59 -10.10
C ILE A 6 13.67 -8.93 -10.20
N ARG A 7 13.23 -9.28 -11.41
CA ARG A 7 12.62 -10.57 -11.71
C ARG A 7 13.72 -11.62 -11.72
N GLU A 8 13.79 -12.45 -10.68
CA GLU A 8 14.69 -13.59 -10.63
C GLU A 8 14.20 -14.65 -11.63
N THR A 9 14.99 -14.92 -12.67
CA THR A 9 14.66 -15.92 -13.68
C THR A 9 15.35 -17.24 -13.31
N TRP A 10 14.65 -18.37 -13.48
CA TRP A 10 15.15 -19.70 -13.09
C TRP A 10 16.49 -20.11 -13.74
N GLN A 11 16.90 -19.45 -14.83
CA GLN A 11 18.22 -19.61 -15.45
C GLN A 11 19.38 -19.16 -14.54
N ASP A 12 19.18 -18.16 -13.67
CA ASP A 12 20.22 -17.69 -12.72
C ASP A 12 20.61 -18.75 -11.67
N ARG A 13 19.75 -19.76 -11.44
CA ARG A 13 20.04 -20.85 -10.51
C ARG A 13 20.91 -21.95 -11.11
N THR A 14 21.00 -22.04 -12.44
CA THR A 14 21.78 -23.09 -13.12
C THR A 14 23.26 -22.71 -13.25
N ASP A 15 23.59 -21.42 -13.15
CA ASP A 15 24.98 -20.90 -13.19
C ASP A 15 25.69 -20.92 -11.81
N GLN A 16 25.07 -21.50 -10.77
CA GLN A 16 25.69 -21.64 -9.44
C GLN A 16 26.95 -22.53 -9.41
N GLN A 17 27.38 -23.10 -10.53
CA GLN A 17 28.56 -23.96 -10.61
C GLN A 17 29.78 -23.32 -11.29
N SER A 18 29.67 -22.10 -11.84
CA SER A 18 30.86 -21.42 -12.37
C SER A 18 30.76 -19.89 -12.31
N ASN A 19 31.64 -19.31 -11.48
CA ASN A 19 32.07 -17.91 -11.45
C ASN A 19 31.14 -16.91 -10.73
N ASP A 20 31.36 -16.81 -9.41
CA ASP A 20 30.91 -15.75 -8.48
C ASP A 20 31.25 -14.29 -8.90
N VAL A 21 31.95 -14.08 -10.02
CA VAL A 21 32.44 -12.76 -10.46
C VAL A 21 31.36 -11.92 -11.14
N PHE A 22 30.37 -12.54 -11.81
CA PHE A 22 29.37 -11.79 -12.58
C PHE A 22 28.12 -11.37 -11.79
N HIS A 23 27.92 -11.93 -10.59
CA HIS A 23 26.75 -11.62 -9.77
C HIS A 23 26.90 -10.27 -9.04
N SER A 24 28.11 -9.93 -8.57
CA SER A 24 28.39 -8.63 -7.94
C SER A 24 28.22 -7.48 -8.93
N ASP A 25 28.77 -7.64 -10.13
CA ASP A 25 28.78 -6.60 -11.17
C ASP A 25 27.35 -6.28 -11.65
N THR A 26 26.52 -7.33 -11.82
CA THR A 26 25.11 -7.18 -12.20
C THR A 26 24.28 -6.46 -11.12
N VAL A 27 24.61 -6.66 -9.84
CA VAL A 27 23.95 -5.97 -8.73
C VAL A 27 24.43 -4.52 -8.63
N GLU A 28 25.72 -4.27 -8.79
CA GLU A 28 26.30 -2.93 -8.79
C GLU A 28 25.79 -2.07 -9.95
N GLU A 29 25.69 -2.61 -11.17
CA GLU A 29 25.10 -1.91 -12.30
C GLU A 29 23.64 -1.51 -12.05
N LYS A 30 22.85 -2.39 -11.42
CA LYS A 30 21.44 -2.09 -11.07
C LYS A 30 21.34 -1.03 -9.97
N ILE A 31 22.23 -1.05 -8.99
CA ILE A 31 22.31 -0.02 -7.95
C ILE A 31 22.73 1.32 -8.58
N ALA A 32 23.69 1.31 -9.49
CA ALA A 32 24.13 2.50 -10.22
C ALA A 32 23.04 3.07 -11.13
N LEU A 33 22.22 2.22 -11.76
CA LEU A 33 21.09 2.66 -12.57
C LEU A 33 20.01 3.34 -11.71
N VAL A 34 19.66 2.74 -10.57
CA VAL A 34 18.70 3.31 -9.62
C VAL A 34 19.26 4.58 -8.96
N SER A 35 20.57 4.68 -8.72
CA SER A 35 21.17 5.91 -8.17
C SER A 35 21.22 7.05 -9.18
N ARG A 36 21.44 6.76 -10.47
CA ARG A 36 21.47 7.78 -11.55
C ARG A 36 20.10 8.23 -12.01
N PHE A 37 19.13 7.33 -12.11
CA PHE A 37 17.82 7.63 -12.71
C PHE A 37 16.64 7.44 -11.76
N GLY A 38 16.86 6.92 -10.55
CA GLY A 38 15.80 6.66 -9.59
C GLY A 38 15.34 7.90 -8.85
N VAL A 39 14.17 8.41 -9.19
CA VAL A 39 13.43 9.35 -8.33
C VAL A 39 12.84 8.56 -7.16
N THR A 40 13.23 8.91 -5.93
CA THR A 40 12.66 8.31 -4.73
C THR A 40 11.44 9.11 -4.28
N ILE A 41 10.26 8.50 -4.36
CA ILE A 41 9.02 9.09 -3.82
C ILE A 41 8.81 8.56 -2.40
N TYR A 42 8.67 9.48 -1.45
CA TYR A 42 8.42 9.17 -0.05
C TYR A 42 6.92 9.14 0.23
N PHE A 43 6.46 8.10 0.95
CA PHE A 43 5.08 7.95 1.38
C PHE A 43 5.03 7.95 2.91
N PRO A 44 4.85 9.13 3.55
CA PRO A 44 4.70 9.20 4.99
C PRO A 44 3.42 8.50 5.46
N ARG A 45 3.37 8.19 6.75
CA ARG A 45 2.12 7.80 7.39
C ARG A 45 1.19 9.03 7.40
N PRO A 46 -0.08 8.90 7.01
CA PRO A 46 -1.02 10.02 7.08
C PRO A 46 -1.24 10.43 8.54
N SER A 47 -1.46 11.71 8.75
CA SER A 47 -2.04 12.26 9.98
C SER A 47 -3.49 11.82 10.15
N ASP A 48 -4.05 12.05 11.34
CA ASP A 48 -5.44 11.68 11.62
C ASP A 48 -6.43 12.43 10.71
N GLN A 49 -6.16 13.71 10.38
CA GLN A 49 -6.98 14.48 9.44
C GLN A 49 -6.86 13.95 8.02
N GLU A 50 -5.65 13.71 7.53
CA GLU A 50 -5.44 13.15 6.18
C GLU A 50 -6.07 11.75 6.05
N TYR A 51 -6.06 10.95 7.11
CA TYR A 51 -6.75 9.66 7.12
C TYR A 51 -8.27 9.83 6.93
N LEU A 52 -8.87 10.80 7.61
CA LEU A 52 -10.30 11.09 7.47
C LEU A 52 -10.63 11.62 6.06
N ASP A 53 -9.76 12.44 5.48
CA ASP A 53 -9.92 12.93 4.11
C ASP A 53 -9.81 11.79 3.09
N ILE A 54 -8.91 10.83 3.31
CA ILE A 54 -8.83 9.61 2.49
C ILE A 54 -10.13 8.81 2.60
N VAL A 55 -10.68 8.63 3.80
CA VAL A 55 -11.95 7.92 4.00
C VAL A 55 -13.09 8.64 3.28
N ARG A 56 -13.19 9.97 3.40
CA ARG A 56 -14.18 10.78 2.68
C ARG A 56 -14.05 10.60 1.16
N GLY A 57 -12.82 10.69 0.63
CA GLY A 57 -12.56 10.53 -0.78
C GLY A 57 -12.79 9.10 -1.31
N LEU A 58 -12.70 8.09 -0.44
CA LEU A 58 -13.06 6.71 -0.78
C LEU A 58 -14.58 6.51 -0.74
N ALA A 59 -15.26 7.02 0.29
CA ALA A 59 -16.72 6.95 0.42
C ALA A 59 -17.42 7.66 -0.76
N ALA A 60 -16.91 8.80 -1.21
CA ALA A 60 -17.46 9.52 -2.36
C ALA A 60 -17.44 8.73 -3.69
N ARG A 61 -16.70 7.62 -3.76
CA ARG A 61 -16.68 6.72 -4.94
C ARG A 61 -17.85 5.73 -4.94
N TYR A 62 -18.54 5.59 -3.82
CA TYR A 62 -19.60 4.63 -3.58
C TYR A 62 -20.91 5.38 -3.24
N PRO A 63 -21.67 5.84 -4.25
CA PRO A 63 -22.91 6.59 -4.03
C PRO A 63 -24.05 5.72 -3.46
N ASP A 64 -23.88 4.40 -3.46
CA ASP A 64 -24.72 3.40 -2.81
C ASP A 64 -24.70 3.50 -1.28
N MET A 65 -23.60 3.99 -0.70
CA MET A 65 -23.42 4.08 0.75
C MET A 65 -24.05 5.36 1.31
N ILE A 66 -25.29 5.27 1.80
CA ILE A 66 -26.02 6.41 2.37
C ILE A 66 -25.73 6.51 3.87
N ILE A 67 -24.53 6.95 4.21
CA ILE A 67 -24.12 7.21 5.60
C ILE A 67 -23.87 8.71 5.79
N PRO A 68 -24.41 9.33 6.86
CA PRO A 68 -24.08 10.72 7.21
C PRO A 68 -22.58 10.90 7.40
N GLU A 69 -22.03 12.00 6.87
CA GLU A 69 -20.59 12.24 6.92
C GLU A 69 -20.02 12.22 8.34
N GLU A 70 -20.74 12.81 9.30
CA GLU A 70 -20.33 12.84 10.70
C GLU A 70 -20.21 11.42 11.29
N GLU A 71 -21.17 10.55 10.99
CA GLU A 71 -21.17 9.16 11.43
C GLU A 71 -20.05 8.35 10.78
N LEU A 72 -19.81 8.55 9.48
CA LEU A 72 -18.71 7.93 8.75
C LEU A 72 -17.36 8.26 9.40
N LEU A 73 -17.13 9.55 9.72
CA LEU A 73 -15.89 10.01 10.32
C LEU A 73 -15.71 9.48 11.75
N GLU A 74 -16.78 9.39 12.55
CA GLU A 74 -16.71 8.77 13.87
C GLU A 74 -16.37 7.28 13.81
N LYS A 75 -17.03 6.53 12.93
CA LYS A 75 -16.75 5.10 12.71
C LYS A 75 -15.31 4.91 12.23
N ALA A 76 -14.82 5.77 11.33
CA ALA A 76 -13.44 5.74 10.86
C ALA A 76 -12.42 6.01 11.97
N LYS A 77 -12.67 6.97 12.86
CA LYS A 77 -11.83 7.25 14.04
C LYS A 77 -11.76 6.04 14.96
N LYS A 78 -12.92 5.44 15.28
CA LYS A 78 -12.98 4.21 16.09
C LYS A 78 -12.17 3.11 15.42
N TRP A 79 -12.41 2.84 14.14
CA TRP A 79 -11.68 1.82 13.37
C TRP A 79 -10.16 1.99 13.45
N GLY A 80 -9.67 3.23 13.30
CA GLY A 80 -8.26 3.58 13.43
C GLY A 80 -7.68 3.30 14.82
N GLN A 81 -8.43 3.59 15.88
CA GLN A 81 -8.04 3.32 17.27
C GLN A 81 -7.93 1.82 17.55
N TRP A 82 -8.95 1.04 17.20
CA TRP A 82 -8.98 -0.42 17.39
C TRP A 82 -7.78 -1.12 16.75
N HIS A 83 -7.39 -0.65 15.57
CA HIS A 83 -6.38 -1.30 14.76
C HIS A 83 -4.96 -0.73 14.96
N GLY A 84 -4.78 0.33 15.76
CA GLY A 84 -3.50 0.88 16.21
C GLY A 84 -2.60 1.52 15.14
N ARG A 85 -2.99 1.49 13.86
CA ARG A 85 -2.25 2.10 12.74
C ARG A 85 -3.20 2.58 11.64
N ILE A 86 -3.11 3.86 11.31
CA ILE A 86 -3.81 4.50 10.18
C ILE A 86 -2.95 4.48 8.91
N SER A 87 -3.56 4.09 7.80
CA SER A 87 -2.97 4.05 6.46
C SER A 87 -4.08 4.01 5.41
N GLY A 88 -3.78 4.37 4.17
CA GLY A 88 -4.76 4.30 3.07
C GLY A 88 -5.32 2.89 2.84
N ARG A 89 -4.53 1.83 3.06
CA ARG A 89 -5.02 0.44 3.00
C ARG A 89 -6.10 0.19 4.05
N ARG A 90 -5.92 0.67 5.27
CA ARG A 90 -6.91 0.50 6.35
C ARG A 90 -8.17 1.31 6.10
N ALA A 91 -8.06 2.50 5.52
CA ALA A 91 -9.22 3.26 5.08
C ALA A 91 -10.03 2.47 4.04
N HIS A 92 -9.37 1.81 3.09
CA HIS A 92 -10.05 0.95 2.13
C HIS A 92 -10.67 -0.30 2.76
N GLN A 93 -10.00 -0.92 3.74
CA GLN A 93 -10.57 -2.05 4.50
C GLN A 93 -11.82 -1.63 5.27
N PHE A 94 -11.79 -0.45 5.90
CA PHE A 94 -12.94 0.12 6.61
C PHE A 94 -14.14 0.34 5.69
N ILE A 95 -13.92 0.92 4.50
CA ILE A 95 -15.02 1.10 3.52
C ILE A 95 -15.57 -0.24 3.04
N ASN A 96 -14.72 -1.23 2.81
CA ASN A 96 -15.19 -2.58 2.43
C ASN A 96 -15.99 -3.25 3.55
N ASP A 97 -15.58 -3.07 4.81
CA ASP A 97 -16.27 -3.59 5.99
C ASP A 97 -17.65 -2.96 6.15
N LEU A 98 -17.75 -1.64 5.97
CA LEU A 98 -19.04 -0.94 5.97
C LEU A 98 -19.99 -1.46 4.90
N ARG A 99 -19.49 -1.65 3.67
CA ARG A 99 -20.31 -2.16 2.56
C ARG A 99 -20.77 -3.60 2.82
N GLY A 100 -19.91 -4.45 3.37
CA GLY A 100 -20.30 -5.81 3.74
C GLY A 100 -21.37 -5.87 4.84
N GLN A 101 -21.40 -4.89 5.75
CA GLN A 101 -22.43 -4.78 6.78
C GLN A 101 -23.78 -4.30 6.22
N GLU A 102 -23.78 -3.47 5.18
CA GLU A 102 -25.00 -3.07 4.48
C GLU A 102 -25.58 -4.24 3.68
N ASP A 103 -24.74 -5.04 3.03
CA ASP A 103 -25.16 -6.23 2.26
C ASP A 103 -25.79 -7.34 3.14
N GLU A 104 -25.34 -7.49 4.40
CA GLU A 104 -25.92 -8.47 5.35
C GLU A 104 -27.22 -7.99 6.01
N ALA A 105 -27.56 -6.71 5.87
CA ALA A 105 -28.77 -6.13 6.45
C ALA A 105 -30.02 -6.24 5.54
N GLU A 106 -29.85 -6.67 4.29
CA GLU A 106 -30.92 -7.08 3.34
C GLU A 106 -31.26 -8.58 3.45
#